data_AF-A0A0C9QI42-F1
#
_entry.id   AF-A0A0C9QI42-F1
#
_cell.length_a   1.000
_cell.length_b   1.000
_cell.length_c   1.000
_cell.angle_alpha   90.00
_cell.angle_beta   90.00
_cell.angle_gamma   90.00
#
_symmetry.space_group_name_H-M   'P 1'
#
loop_
_entity.id
_entity.type
_entity.pdbx_description
1 polymer ?
#
loop_
_entity_poly.entity_id
_entity_poly.type
_entity_poly.pdbx_seq_one_letter_code
_entity_poly.pdbx_strand_id
1 'polypeptide(L)'
;MEKRIERLKLENAHMREEFNGQRAKMKELFLQKEEELKRRSKENTDLQELVTKLKNELDDAKSQLVVANLRLESDIDLETEKAQQEIASLQQVIQDTMEESACTREQLENEVQKLRAYITKLEEENSMIKSQIVKDAPQDGPPISLSHVTKTLARKVASQLGADALSLGPENLEESMRKAQEDAEVLRSLVVPLEEEIKALKEKLRSTDDELQKCKEEQNQQLQRRLDPDNENTCDMCMNYEAQLVKMQTTAKDFEKKLAESDKALQAQREELCKEVEFRKGMEEKWNEKKEEHKMKVTELTAASQLAQQTLQELKQQFFQTYQTVTEELRKLTIGREEVQKHLMELQRENEILVGKYSKHSEQLQSESINMPNNVEELHLSLLKMREDLITARVAQEVAQEKESTLRYEVGLLREQMITEKEMKLQSLERELEEALKDKQEGETTIAELKQRVTNLQKVLDTSGEVQKDFVRLSQSLQVQLEKIRESGSEVRWQHEEDVDECPTCHVAFTIGKKRVHCRHCGHIFCQNCLTHVVNSGPKQRPSRVCGVCHTLLVPDTAPYFSQEPPHTPD
;
A
#
# COMPACT_ATOMS: atom_id res chain seq x y z
N MET A 1 114.73 -58.33 18.33
CA MET A 1 113.37 -58.83 18.01
C MET A 1 112.31 -58.26 18.95
N GLU A 2 112.59 -58.11 20.25
CA GLU A 2 111.62 -57.63 21.26
C GLU A 2 110.99 -56.26 20.93
N LYS A 3 111.78 -55.25 20.56
CA LYS A 3 111.25 -53.92 20.16
C LYS A 3 110.26 -53.96 18.98
N ARG A 4 110.34 -54.97 18.11
CA ARG A 4 109.41 -55.14 16.98
C ARG A 4 108.12 -55.84 17.41
N ILE A 5 108.23 -56.80 18.32
CA ILE A 5 107.08 -57.47 18.94
C ILE A 5 106.27 -56.46 19.78
N GLU A 6 106.94 -55.60 20.52
CA GLU A 6 106.30 -54.57 21.35
C GLU A 6 105.56 -53.53 20.50
N ARG A 7 106.14 -53.11 19.37
CA ARG A 7 105.50 -52.20 18.40
C ARG A 7 104.25 -52.83 17.76
N LEU A 8 104.33 -54.10 17.35
CA LEU A 8 103.18 -54.84 16.79
C LEU A 8 102.08 -55.10 17.82
N LYS A 9 102.42 -55.24 19.11
CA LYS A 9 101.45 -55.32 20.20
C LYS A 9 100.73 -54.00 20.41
N LEU A 10 101.45 -52.88 20.33
CA LEU A 10 100.86 -51.54 20.43
C LEU A 10 99.93 -51.24 19.25
N GLU A 11 100.35 -51.56 18.02
CA GLU A 11 99.51 -51.43 16.81
C GLU A 11 98.26 -52.33 16.89
N ASN A 12 98.39 -53.59 17.35
CA ASN A 12 97.22 -54.45 17.56
C ASN A 12 96.27 -53.90 18.63
N ALA A 13 96.79 -53.32 19.70
CA ALA A 13 95.98 -52.70 20.74
C ALA A 13 95.21 -51.49 20.17
N HIS A 14 95.89 -50.62 19.41
CA HIS A 14 95.28 -49.48 18.73
C HIS A 14 94.18 -49.91 17.74
N MET A 15 94.46 -50.90 16.88
CA MET A 15 93.49 -51.44 15.92
C MET A 15 92.26 -52.03 16.62
N ARG A 16 92.44 -52.70 17.77
CA ARG A 16 91.31 -53.21 18.57
C ARG A 16 90.49 -52.08 19.18
N GLU A 17 91.13 -51.03 19.66
CA GLU A 17 90.46 -49.87 20.25
C GLU A 17 89.67 -49.09 19.19
N GLU A 18 90.24 -48.88 18.00
CA GLU A 18 89.53 -48.30 16.86
C GLU A 18 88.35 -49.16 16.39
N PHE A 19 88.54 -50.48 16.28
CA PHE A 19 87.45 -51.40 15.91
C PHE A 19 86.32 -51.40 16.96
N ASN A 20 86.67 -51.38 18.25
CA ASN A 20 85.69 -51.28 19.32
C ASN A 20 84.96 -49.92 19.30
N GLY A 21 85.66 -48.83 18.99
CA GLY A 21 85.09 -47.50 18.81
C GLY A 21 84.13 -47.43 17.61
N GLN A 22 84.50 -48.02 16.47
CA GLN A 22 83.63 -48.11 15.29
C GLN A 22 82.38 -48.96 15.58
N ARG A 23 82.55 -50.09 16.26
CA ARG A 23 81.42 -50.95 16.67
C ARG A 23 80.47 -50.23 17.63
N ALA A 24 80.99 -49.45 18.57
CA ALA A 24 80.17 -48.65 19.49
C ALA A 24 79.35 -47.59 18.74
N LYS A 25 79.97 -46.84 17.81
CA LYS A 25 79.28 -45.87 16.95
C LYS A 25 78.20 -46.52 16.07
N MET A 26 78.50 -47.68 15.48
CA MET A 26 77.53 -48.41 14.67
C MET A 26 76.33 -48.88 15.50
N LYS A 27 76.57 -49.35 16.74
CA LYS A 27 75.50 -49.73 17.67
C LYS A 27 74.64 -48.53 18.06
N GLU A 28 75.25 -47.38 18.32
CA GLU A 28 74.54 -46.14 18.65
C GLU A 28 73.66 -45.68 17.49
N LEU A 29 74.18 -45.65 16.25
CA LEU A 29 73.40 -45.31 15.05
C LEU A 29 72.23 -46.28 14.81
N PHE A 30 72.44 -47.58 15.05
CA PHE A 30 71.39 -48.58 14.92
C PHE A 30 70.26 -48.35 15.92
N LEU A 31 70.60 -48.08 17.20
CA LEU A 31 69.61 -47.78 18.23
C LEU A 31 68.84 -46.49 17.94
N GLN A 32 69.53 -45.43 17.49
CA GLN A 32 68.88 -44.19 17.06
C GLN A 32 67.90 -44.43 15.90
N LYS A 33 68.27 -45.26 14.91
CA LYS A 33 67.38 -45.61 13.81
C LYS A 33 66.22 -46.48 14.24
N GLU A 34 66.41 -47.40 15.18
CA GLU A 34 65.33 -48.20 15.76
C GLU A 34 64.31 -47.32 16.51
N GLU A 35 64.79 -46.33 17.28
CA GLU A 35 63.92 -45.35 17.95
C GLU A 35 63.18 -44.46 16.96
N GLU A 36 63.83 -44.01 15.89
CA GLU A 36 63.17 -43.23 14.83
C GLU A 36 62.06 -44.04 14.14
N LEU A 37 62.32 -45.32 13.86
CA LEU A 37 61.37 -46.23 13.25
C LEU A 37 60.17 -46.51 14.17
N LYS A 38 60.41 -46.69 15.47
CA LYS A 38 59.35 -46.79 16.49
C LYS A 38 58.50 -45.52 16.56
N ARG A 39 59.13 -44.34 16.50
CA ARG A 39 58.41 -43.05 16.52
C ARG A 39 57.53 -42.90 15.29
N ARG A 40 58.06 -43.15 14.09
CA ARG A 40 57.27 -43.12 12.84
C ARG A 40 56.16 -44.15 12.82
N SER A 41 56.40 -45.35 13.36
CA SER A 41 55.37 -46.38 13.47
C SER A 41 54.21 -45.89 14.35
N LYS A 42 54.51 -45.22 15.46
CA LYS A 42 53.50 -44.65 16.37
C LYS A 42 52.74 -43.50 15.71
N GLU A 43 53.45 -42.59 15.04
CA GLU A 43 52.81 -41.49 14.29
C GLU A 43 51.87 -42.04 13.21
N ASN A 44 52.24 -43.12 12.53
CA ASN A 44 51.40 -43.74 11.50
C ASN A 44 50.16 -44.41 12.11
N THR A 45 50.28 -45.06 13.28
CA THR A 45 49.11 -45.61 14.00
C THR A 45 48.18 -44.49 14.48
N ASP A 46 48.73 -43.41 15.03
CA ASP A 46 47.94 -42.27 15.51
C ASP A 46 47.21 -41.58 14.33
N LEU A 47 47.87 -41.45 13.18
CA LEU A 47 47.25 -40.93 11.95
C LEU A 47 46.17 -41.87 11.41
N GLN A 48 46.37 -43.19 11.46
CA GLN A 48 45.35 -44.16 11.06
C GLN A 48 44.12 -44.09 11.95
N GLU A 49 44.29 -43.92 13.27
CA GLU A 49 43.19 -43.70 14.20
C GLU A 49 42.45 -42.38 13.95
N LEU A 50 43.19 -41.31 13.61
CA LEU A 50 42.58 -40.04 13.27
C LEU A 50 41.76 -40.14 11.97
N VAL A 51 42.29 -40.84 10.95
CA VAL A 51 41.58 -41.07 9.68
C VAL A 51 40.31 -41.88 9.90
N THR A 52 40.31 -42.89 10.77
CA THR A 52 39.09 -43.66 11.07
C THR A 52 38.07 -42.84 11.83
N LYS A 53 38.48 -42.00 12.78
CA LYS A 53 37.57 -41.05 13.47
C LYS A 53 36.93 -40.07 12.50
N LEU A 54 37.73 -39.42 11.66
CA LEU A 54 37.24 -38.45 10.67
C LEU A 54 36.30 -39.11 9.65
N LYS A 55 36.55 -40.36 9.26
CA LYS A 55 35.63 -41.12 8.40
C LYS A 55 34.28 -41.36 9.09
N ASN A 56 34.29 -41.75 10.36
CA ASN A 56 33.04 -41.97 11.11
C ASN A 56 32.26 -40.66 11.30
N GLU A 57 32.94 -39.55 11.60
CA GLU A 57 32.30 -38.22 11.69
C GLU A 57 31.70 -37.79 10.35
N LEU A 58 32.40 -38.05 9.24
CA LEU A 58 31.90 -37.78 7.90
C LEU A 58 30.66 -38.61 7.57
N ASP A 59 30.65 -39.89 7.93
CA ASP A 59 29.52 -40.78 7.65
C ASP A 59 28.31 -40.47 8.55
N ASP A 60 28.53 -40.02 9.79
CA ASP A 60 27.46 -39.52 10.66
C ASP A 60 26.87 -38.21 10.10
N ALA A 61 27.71 -37.26 9.69
CA ALA A 61 27.27 -36.01 9.07
C ALA A 61 26.47 -36.25 7.77
N LYS A 62 26.91 -37.20 6.93
CA LYS A 62 26.14 -37.61 5.73
C LYS A 62 24.78 -38.19 6.11
N SER A 63 24.73 -39.04 7.14
CA SER A 63 23.48 -39.65 7.60
C SER A 63 22.50 -38.59 8.12
N GLN A 64 22.99 -37.62 8.89
CA GLN A 64 22.19 -36.48 9.35
C GLN A 64 21.66 -35.65 8.17
N LEU A 65 22.47 -35.42 7.15
CA LEU A 65 22.07 -34.67 5.95
C LEU A 65 20.98 -35.39 5.14
N VAL A 66 21.08 -36.73 5.01
CA VAL A 66 20.02 -37.54 4.38
C VAL A 66 18.71 -37.43 5.15
N VAL A 67 18.75 -37.51 6.48
CA VAL A 67 17.54 -37.36 7.32
C VAL A 67 16.95 -35.96 7.18
N ALA A 68 17.77 -34.92 7.16
CA ALA A 68 17.32 -33.54 6.97
C ALA A 68 16.64 -33.35 5.60
N ASN A 69 17.23 -33.91 4.53
CA ASN A 69 16.63 -33.87 3.19
C ASN A 69 15.27 -34.58 3.15
N LEU A 70 15.17 -35.79 3.71
CA LEU A 70 13.90 -36.53 3.74
C LEU A 70 12.81 -35.80 4.51
N ARG A 71 13.16 -35.12 5.61
CA ARG A 71 12.21 -34.28 6.37
C ARG A 71 11.75 -33.08 5.54
N LEU A 72 12.68 -32.39 4.90
CA LEU A 72 12.36 -31.23 4.06
C LEU A 72 11.48 -31.63 2.88
N GLU A 73 11.75 -32.77 2.24
CA GLU A 73 10.94 -33.32 1.15
C GLU A 73 9.52 -33.65 1.65
N SER A 74 9.40 -34.31 2.81
CA SER A 74 8.10 -34.58 3.43
C SER A 74 7.32 -33.30 3.78
N ASP A 75 8.00 -32.26 4.25
CA ASP A 75 7.36 -30.98 4.59
C ASP A 75 6.88 -30.25 3.32
N ILE A 76 7.69 -30.28 2.26
CA ILE A 76 7.32 -29.71 0.95
C ILE A 76 6.10 -30.43 0.37
N ASP A 77 6.07 -31.76 0.44
CA ASP A 77 4.94 -32.56 -0.05
C ASP A 77 3.65 -32.22 0.71
N LEU A 78 3.74 -32.09 2.04
CA LEU A 78 2.60 -31.73 2.89
C LEU A 78 2.05 -30.33 2.56
N GLU A 79 2.93 -29.34 2.40
CA GLU A 79 2.50 -27.98 2.02
C GLU A 79 1.95 -27.93 0.59
N THR A 80 2.48 -28.75 -0.32
CA THR A 80 1.96 -28.89 -1.68
C THR A 80 0.55 -29.48 -1.67
N GLU A 81 0.30 -30.50 -0.85
CA GLU A 81 -1.01 -31.12 -0.71
C GLU A 81 -2.03 -30.14 -0.12
N LYS A 82 -1.65 -29.37 0.91
CA LYS A 82 -2.50 -28.30 1.47
C LYS A 82 -2.84 -27.24 0.41
N ALA A 83 -1.86 -26.76 -0.33
CA ALA A 83 -2.08 -25.77 -1.38
C ALA A 83 -3.02 -26.31 -2.47
N GLN A 84 -2.88 -27.59 -2.85
CA GLN A 84 -3.80 -28.23 -3.80
C GLN A 84 -5.23 -28.34 -3.24
N GLN A 85 -5.38 -28.67 -1.96
CA GLN A 85 -6.69 -28.72 -1.29
C GLN A 85 -7.34 -27.32 -1.22
N GLU A 86 -6.57 -26.26 -0.94
CA GLU A 86 -7.06 -24.88 -0.97
C GLU A 86 -7.50 -24.46 -2.38
N ILE A 87 -6.70 -24.77 -3.40
CA ILE A 87 -7.06 -24.51 -4.80
C ILE A 87 -8.35 -25.23 -5.17
N ALA A 88 -8.51 -26.51 -4.80
CA ALA A 88 -9.72 -27.27 -5.08
C ALA A 88 -10.95 -26.68 -4.37
N SER A 89 -10.79 -26.25 -3.12
CA SER A 89 -11.84 -25.56 -2.36
C SER A 89 -12.25 -24.24 -3.03
N LEU A 90 -11.28 -23.42 -3.44
CA LEU A 90 -11.54 -22.16 -4.15
C LEU A 90 -12.22 -22.40 -5.50
N GLN A 91 -11.79 -23.43 -6.25
CA GLN A 91 -12.43 -23.83 -7.50
C GLN A 91 -13.90 -24.23 -7.28
N GLN A 92 -14.20 -24.96 -6.20
CA GLN A 92 -15.57 -25.32 -5.84
C GLN A 92 -16.41 -24.08 -5.52
N VAL A 93 -15.89 -23.17 -4.69
CA VAL A 93 -16.61 -21.93 -4.35
C VAL A 93 -16.88 -21.07 -5.59
N ILE A 94 -15.92 -20.97 -6.51
CA ILE A 94 -16.12 -20.27 -7.79
C ILE A 94 -17.22 -20.95 -8.61
N GLN A 95 -17.19 -22.28 -8.72
CA GLN A 95 -18.21 -23.03 -9.44
C GLN A 95 -19.60 -22.83 -8.83
N ASP A 96 -19.73 -22.95 -7.50
CA ASP A 96 -21.00 -22.74 -6.79
C ASP A 96 -21.51 -21.31 -7.01
N THR A 97 -20.62 -20.30 -6.94
CA THR A 97 -20.97 -18.90 -7.21
C THR A 97 -21.41 -18.69 -8.67
N MET A 98 -20.76 -19.36 -9.62
CA MET A 98 -21.14 -19.33 -11.04
C MET A 98 -22.50 -19.98 -11.28
N GLU A 99 -22.81 -21.08 -10.60
CA GLU A 99 -24.10 -21.75 -10.68
C GLU A 99 -25.22 -20.91 -10.04
N GLU A 100 -24.98 -20.32 -8.87
CA GLU A 100 -25.92 -19.40 -8.22
C GLU A 100 -26.20 -18.16 -9.09
N SER A 101 -25.14 -17.55 -9.66
CA SER A 101 -25.29 -16.40 -10.56
C SER A 101 -25.99 -16.78 -11.88
N ALA A 102 -25.78 -17.99 -12.39
CA ALA A 102 -26.51 -18.49 -13.56
C ALA A 102 -28.00 -18.70 -13.25
N CYS A 103 -28.32 -19.31 -12.11
CA CYS A 103 -29.70 -19.54 -11.66
C CYS A 103 -30.46 -18.22 -11.42
N THR A 104 -29.83 -17.26 -10.73
CA THR A 104 -30.42 -15.93 -10.51
C THR A 104 -30.61 -15.17 -11.83
N ARG A 105 -29.66 -15.25 -12.76
CA ARG A 105 -29.79 -14.66 -14.09
C ARG A 105 -30.96 -15.26 -14.87
N GLU A 106 -31.14 -16.58 -14.84
CA GLU A 106 -32.27 -17.26 -15.49
C GLU A 106 -33.62 -16.82 -14.88
N GLN A 107 -33.69 -16.66 -13.55
CA GLN A 107 -34.89 -16.13 -12.89
C GLN A 107 -35.22 -14.70 -13.32
N LEU A 108 -34.22 -13.83 -13.41
CA LEU A 108 -34.39 -12.45 -13.87
C LEU A 108 -34.79 -12.37 -15.34
N GLU A 109 -34.17 -13.19 -16.20
CA GLU A 109 -34.53 -13.28 -17.63
C GLU A 109 -36.01 -13.70 -17.80
N ASN A 110 -36.46 -14.70 -17.03
CA ASN A 110 -37.87 -15.12 -17.02
C ASN A 110 -38.82 -14.01 -16.56
N GLU A 111 -38.47 -13.24 -15.53
CA GLU A 111 -39.32 -12.16 -15.03
C GLU A 111 -39.39 -10.98 -16.03
N VAL A 112 -38.26 -10.65 -16.66
CA VAL A 112 -38.22 -9.68 -17.76
C VAL A 112 -39.12 -10.13 -18.91
N GLN A 113 -39.13 -11.43 -19.25
CA GLN A 113 -40.00 -11.97 -20.29
C GLN A 113 -41.48 -11.84 -19.93
N LYS A 114 -41.87 -12.11 -18.68
CA LYS A 114 -43.26 -11.91 -18.21
C LYS A 114 -43.67 -10.45 -18.27
N LEU A 115 -42.82 -9.53 -17.82
CA LEU A 115 -43.09 -8.10 -17.86
C LEU A 115 -43.24 -7.59 -19.30
N ARG A 116 -42.40 -8.06 -20.23
CA ARG A 116 -42.54 -7.76 -21.67
C ARG A 116 -43.85 -8.26 -22.24
N ALA A 117 -44.25 -9.48 -21.90
CA ALA A 117 -45.54 -10.02 -22.32
C ALA A 117 -46.73 -9.21 -21.75
N TYR A 118 -46.61 -8.75 -20.50
CA TYR A 118 -47.63 -7.91 -19.87
C TYR A 118 -47.73 -6.53 -20.52
N ILE A 119 -46.59 -5.89 -20.81
CA ILE A 119 -46.55 -4.61 -21.57
C ILE A 119 -47.22 -4.78 -22.93
N THR A 120 -46.91 -5.87 -23.65
CA THR A 120 -47.51 -6.15 -24.97
C THR A 120 -49.04 -6.27 -24.86
N LYS A 121 -49.56 -6.95 -23.83
CA LYS A 121 -51.00 -7.03 -23.58
C LYS A 121 -51.63 -5.67 -23.29
N LEU A 122 -50.99 -4.85 -22.44
CA LEU A 122 -51.46 -3.50 -22.15
C LEU A 122 -51.42 -2.59 -23.38
N GLU A 123 -50.46 -2.79 -24.29
CA GLU A 123 -50.39 -2.09 -25.57
C GLU A 123 -51.53 -2.51 -26.51
N GLU A 124 -51.85 -3.81 -26.58
CA GLU A 124 -53.00 -4.35 -27.32
C GLU A 124 -54.34 -3.84 -26.76
N GLU A 125 -54.50 -3.82 -25.43
CA GLU A 125 -55.68 -3.27 -24.75
C GLU A 125 -55.80 -1.76 -25.01
N ASN A 126 -54.70 -1.00 -24.91
CA ASN A 126 -54.70 0.42 -25.26
C ASN A 126 -55.04 0.65 -26.73
N SER A 127 -54.57 -0.22 -27.64
CA SER A 127 -54.91 -0.17 -29.06
C SER A 127 -56.40 -0.44 -29.28
N MET A 128 -56.97 -1.43 -28.60
CA MET A 128 -58.40 -1.72 -28.64
C MET A 128 -59.23 -0.56 -28.09
N ILE A 129 -58.88 -0.01 -26.92
CA ILE A 129 -59.57 1.15 -26.32
C ILE A 129 -59.48 2.37 -27.25
N LYS A 130 -58.30 2.65 -27.83
CA LYS A 130 -58.15 3.72 -28.84
C LYS A 130 -59.06 3.49 -30.05
N SER A 131 -59.17 2.25 -30.53
CA SER A 131 -60.05 1.91 -31.66
C SER A 131 -61.54 2.05 -31.32
N GLN A 132 -61.90 1.84 -30.05
CA GLN A 132 -63.26 2.00 -29.54
C GLN A 132 -63.64 3.47 -29.36
N ILE A 133 -62.71 4.28 -28.84
CA ILE A 133 -62.86 5.76 -28.76
C ILE A 133 -63.03 6.38 -30.16
N VAL A 134 -62.38 5.83 -31.19
CA VAL A 134 -62.54 6.28 -32.58
C VAL A 134 -63.90 5.88 -33.18
N LYS A 135 -64.56 4.83 -32.68
CA LYS A 135 -65.87 4.38 -33.15
C LYS A 135 -67.06 5.10 -32.51
N ASP A 136 -66.89 5.69 -31.33
CA ASP A 136 -67.95 6.39 -30.59
C ASP A 136 -67.91 7.94 -30.73
N ALA A 137 -67.17 8.48 -31.70
CA ALA A 137 -67.15 9.92 -31.96
C ALA A 137 -68.35 10.36 -32.86
N PRO A 138 -69.23 11.28 -32.41
CA PRO A 138 -70.26 11.87 -33.26
C PRO A 138 -69.64 12.78 -34.32
N GLN A 139 -70.18 12.74 -35.54
CA GLN A 139 -69.86 13.71 -36.59
C GLN A 139 -70.41 15.10 -36.23
N ASP A 140 -69.69 16.13 -36.72
CA ASP A 140 -69.95 17.58 -36.68
C ASP A 140 -69.43 18.38 -35.46
N GLY A 141 -68.29 19.04 -35.68
CA GLY A 141 -67.77 20.15 -34.86
C GLY A 141 -66.30 20.51 -35.20
N PRO A 142 -65.91 21.81 -35.25
CA PRO A 142 -64.61 22.27 -35.76
C PRO A 142 -63.44 21.93 -34.80
N PRO A 143 -62.17 21.92 -35.27
CA PRO A 143 -61.08 21.30 -34.54
C PRO A 143 -60.69 22.13 -33.32
N ILE A 144 -60.96 21.60 -32.13
CA ILE A 144 -60.47 22.17 -30.87
C ILE A 144 -59.14 21.50 -30.55
N SER A 145 -58.06 22.28 -30.70
CA SER A 145 -56.69 21.92 -30.34
C SER A 145 -56.57 21.72 -28.82
N LEU A 146 -56.58 20.48 -28.36
CA LEU A 146 -56.22 20.11 -26.98
C LEU A 146 -54.69 20.04 -26.83
N SER A 147 -54.04 21.20 -26.90
CA SER A 147 -52.60 21.36 -26.61
C SER A 147 -52.34 21.97 -25.23
N HIS A 148 -53.29 21.88 -24.28
CA HIS A 148 -53.21 22.60 -23.00
C HIS A 148 -53.37 21.76 -21.71
N VAL A 149 -53.28 20.43 -21.77
CA VAL A 149 -53.29 19.61 -20.53
C VAL A 149 -52.10 18.66 -20.37
N THR A 150 -51.18 18.57 -21.35
CA THR A 150 -50.04 17.63 -21.27
C THR A 150 -48.70 18.27 -20.88
N LYS A 151 -48.71 19.39 -20.14
CA LYS A 151 -47.48 20.06 -19.68
C LYS A 151 -47.38 20.24 -18.15
N THR A 152 -48.06 19.38 -17.39
CA THR A 152 -48.02 19.43 -15.91
C THR A 152 -47.91 18.06 -15.26
N LEU A 153 -47.16 17.12 -15.86
CA LEU A 153 -46.86 15.82 -15.22
C LEU A 153 -45.52 15.21 -15.68
N ALA A 154 -44.52 16.06 -15.92
CA ALA A 154 -43.14 15.66 -16.22
C ALA A 154 -42.13 16.45 -15.37
N ARG A 155 -42.41 16.64 -14.08
CA ARG A 155 -41.44 17.25 -13.14
C ARG A 155 -41.53 16.74 -11.70
N LYS A 156 -41.88 15.47 -11.49
CA LYS A 156 -41.95 14.89 -10.13
C LYS A 156 -41.48 13.43 -10.02
N VAL A 157 -40.46 13.02 -10.77
CA VAL A 157 -39.73 11.75 -10.54
C VAL A 157 -38.24 11.89 -10.92
N ALA A 158 -37.59 12.99 -10.55
CA ALA A 158 -36.13 13.13 -10.71
C ALA A 158 -35.54 13.94 -9.55
N SER A 159 -35.85 13.53 -8.32
CA SER A 159 -35.28 14.15 -7.11
C SER A 159 -35.05 13.15 -5.96
N GLN A 160 -34.87 11.87 -6.26
CA GLN A 160 -34.35 10.91 -5.30
C GLN A 160 -33.28 10.09 -6.01
N LEU A 161 -32.13 9.96 -5.36
CA LEU A 161 -30.87 9.36 -5.83
C LEU A 161 -29.84 10.37 -6.39
N GLY A 162 -29.29 11.20 -5.50
CA GLY A 162 -27.87 11.53 -5.45
C GLY A 162 -27.45 11.33 -3.99
N ALA A 163 -26.53 10.43 -3.62
CA ALA A 163 -25.12 10.39 -4.00
C ALA A 163 -24.46 11.76 -3.79
N ASP A 164 -24.02 12.01 -2.55
CA ASP A 164 -22.80 12.75 -2.19
C ASP A 164 -22.73 12.89 -0.67
N ALA A 165 -22.09 11.90 -0.04
CA ALA A 165 -21.68 11.99 1.36
C ALA A 165 -20.31 11.34 1.52
N LEU A 166 -19.27 11.94 0.94
CA LEU A 166 -17.87 11.69 1.29
C LEU A 166 -17.00 12.83 0.75
N SER A 167 -16.69 13.83 1.60
CA SER A 167 -15.37 14.50 1.65
C SER A 167 -15.37 15.62 2.71
N LEU A 168 -14.94 15.32 3.92
CA LEU A 168 -14.40 16.32 4.86
C LEU A 168 -13.13 15.73 5.49
N GLY A 169 -12.02 16.42 5.29
CA GLY A 169 -10.69 16.05 5.76
C GLY A 169 -10.46 16.29 7.26
N PRO A 170 -9.35 15.79 7.83
CA PRO A 170 -9.27 15.39 9.24
C PRO A 170 -8.78 16.42 10.27
N GLU A 171 -8.66 17.70 9.96
CA GLU A 171 -7.90 18.64 10.84
C GLU A 171 -8.74 19.74 11.52
N ASN A 172 -10.09 19.64 11.55
CA ASN A 172 -10.95 20.67 12.18
C ASN A 172 -12.07 20.10 13.09
N LEU A 173 -12.08 18.79 13.35
CA LEU A 173 -13.13 18.17 14.16
C LEU A 173 -12.82 18.23 15.67
N GLU A 174 -11.53 18.22 16.05
CA GLU A 174 -11.11 18.17 17.45
C GLU A 174 -11.35 19.50 18.20
N GLU A 175 -11.12 20.65 17.54
CA GLU A 175 -11.42 21.98 18.08
C GLU A 175 -12.94 22.24 18.17
N SER A 176 -13.71 21.73 17.20
CA SER A 176 -15.18 21.86 17.19
C SER A 176 -15.85 20.98 18.25
N MET A 177 -15.31 19.79 18.53
CA MET A 177 -15.83 18.91 19.58
C MET A 177 -15.55 19.46 20.98
N ARG A 178 -14.37 20.06 21.21
CA ARG A 178 -14.04 20.66 22.51
C ARG A 178 -14.92 21.88 22.82
N LYS A 179 -15.16 22.73 21.82
CA LYS A 179 -16.04 23.92 21.96
C LYS A 179 -17.51 23.55 22.17
N ALA A 180 -18.01 22.54 21.46
CA ALA A 180 -19.37 22.04 21.67
C ALA A 180 -19.56 21.41 23.06
N GLN A 181 -18.50 20.83 23.63
CA GLN A 181 -18.53 20.22 24.96
C GLN A 181 -18.49 21.27 26.07
N GLU A 182 -17.68 22.34 25.92
CA GLU A 182 -17.68 23.51 26.80
C GLU A 182 -19.03 24.25 26.76
N ASP A 183 -19.60 24.46 25.57
CA ASP A 183 -20.91 25.11 25.40
C ASP A 183 -22.06 24.27 26.00
N ALA A 184 -22.00 22.93 25.90
CA ALA A 184 -22.97 22.04 26.53
C ALA A 184 -22.90 22.06 28.06
N GLU A 185 -21.72 22.27 28.64
CA GLU A 185 -21.53 22.33 30.10
C GLU A 185 -22.02 23.68 30.67
N VAL A 186 -21.74 24.78 29.96
CA VAL A 186 -22.28 26.10 30.30
C VAL A 186 -23.81 26.09 30.23
N LEU A 187 -24.40 25.50 29.18
CA LEU A 187 -25.86 25.38 29.06
C LEU A 187 -26.44 24.51 30.17
N ARG A 188 -25.78 23.40 30.56
CA ARG A 188 -26.22 22.60 31.72
C ARG A 188 -26.22 23.39 33.02
N SER A 189 -25.22 24.25 33.24
CA SER A 189 -25.15 25.10 34.44
C SER A 189 -26.29 26.11 34.55
N LEU A 190 -26.89 26.51 33.43
CA LEU A 190 -27.99 27.49 33.36
C LEU A 190 -29.36 26.81 33.30
N VAL A 191 -29.47 25.67 32.61
CA VAL A 191 -30.74 24.97 32.40
C VAL A 191 -31.20 24.24 33.67
N VAL A 192 -30.30 23.62 34.44
CA VAL A 192 -30.69 22.88 35.66
C VAL A 192 -31.34 23.80 36.72
N PRO A 193 -30.79 24.99 37.03
CA PRO A 193 -31.48 25.94 37.93
C PRO A 193 -32.84 26.40 37.39
N LEU A 194 -32.96 26.63 36.08
CA LEU A 194 -34.21 27.03 35.44
C LEU A 194 -35.25 25.90 35.46
N GLU A 195 -34.84 24.65 35.31
CA GLU A 195 -35.72 23.48 35.43
C GLU A 195 -36.23 23.30 36.85
N GLU A 196 -35.39 23.53 37.86
CA GLU A 196 -35.79 23.53 39.27
C GLU A 196 -36.74 24.68 39.61
N GLU A 197 -36.50 25.89 39.08
CA GLU A 197 -37.41 27.03 39.22
C GLU A 197 -38.75 26.78 38.52
N ILE A 198 -38.75 26.24 37.30
CA ILE A 198 -39.98 25.85 36.59
C ILE A 198 -40.73 24.79 37.37
N LYS A 199 -40.04 23.81 37.97
CA LYS A 199 -40.67 22.78 38.79
C LYS A 199 -41.29 23.38 40.05
N ALA A 200 -40.59 24.28 40.74
CA ALA A 200 -41.11 24.99 41.91
C ALA A 200 -42.30 25.90 41.54
N LEU A 201 -42.27 26.56 40.39
CA LEU A 201 -43.39 27.37 39.87
C LEU A 201 -44.58 26.50 39.49
N LYS A 202 -44.38 25.32 38.90
CA LYS A 202 -45.46 24.35 38.61
C LYS A 202 -46.06 23.75 39.89
N GLU A 203 -45.26 23.56 40.94
CA GLU A 203 -45.74 23.12 42.26
C GLU A 203 -46.59 24.22 42.91
N LYS A 204 -46.12 25.47 42.89
CA LYS A 204 -46.87 26.63 43.38
C LYS A 204 -48.16 26.85 42.60
N LEU A 205 -48.12 26.72 41.27
CA LEU A 205 -49.29 26.86 40.42
C LEU A 205 -50.35 25.80 40.75
N ARG A 206 -49.93 24.55 40.97
CA ARG A 206 -50.82 23.47 41.43
C ARG A 206 -51.39 23.72 42.82
N SER A 207 -50.57 24.21 43.76
CA SER A 207 -51.05 24.58 45.10
C SER A 207 -52.06 25.73 45.05
N THR A 208 -51.82 26.75 44.21
CA THR A 208 -52.76 27.86 44.04
C THR A 208 -54.03 27.44 43.31
N ASP A 209 -53.94 26.50 42.36
CA ASP A 209 -55.12 25.94 41.69
C ASP A 209 -55.96 25.08 42.65
N ASP A 210 -55.33 24.29 43.52
CA ASP A 210 -56.02 23.51 44.55
C ASP A 210 -56.73 24.42 45.57
N GLU A 211 -56.09 25.54 45.96
CA GLU A 211 -56.71 26.56 46.81
C GLU A 211 -57.86 27.29 46.10
N LEU A 212 -57.70 27.59 44.80
CA LEU A 212 -58.75 28.19 43.98
C LEU A 212 -59.93 27.24 43.79
N GLN A 213 -59.67 25.94 43.66
CA GLN A 213 -60.68 24.91 43.52
C GLN A 213 -61.46 24.72 44.83
N LYS A 214 -60.78 24.74 45.99
CA LYS A 214 -61.44 24.77 47.30
C LYS A 214 -62.28 26.04 47.51
N CYS A 215 -61.76 27.22 47.16
CA CYS A 215 -62.54 28.46 47.22
C CYS A 215 -63.77 28.41 46.29
N LYS A 216 -63.64 27.84 45.09
CA LYS A 216 -64.76 27.64 44.16
C LYS A 216 -65.78 26.66 44.72
N GLU A 217 -65.35 25.56 45.34
CA GLU A 217 -66.24 24.57 45.98
C GLU A 217 -66.98 25.17 47.19
N GLU A 218 -66.32 25.99 48.00
CA GLU A 218 -66.93 26.74 49.11
C GLU A 218 -67.92 27.81 48.62
N GLN A 219 -67.60 28.49 47.51
CA GLN A 219 -68.48 29.47 46.87
C GLN A 219 -69.71 28.80 46.22
N ASN A 220 -69.54 27.59 45.65
CA ASN A 220 -70.63 26.79 45.09
C ASN A 220 -71.55 26.25 46.20
N GLN A 221 -71.00 25.80 47.34
CA GLN A 221 -71.78 25.41 48.51
C GLN A 221 -72.51 26.58 49.19
N GLN A 222 -72.07 27.83 48.99
CA GLN A 222 -72.80 29.04 49.39
C GLN A 222 -73.89 29.45 48.40
N LEU A 223 -73.68 29.29 47.09
CA LEU A 223 -74.72 29.56 46.08
C LEU A 223 -75.87 28.54 46.13
N GLN A 224 -75.56 27.28 46.44
CA GLN A 224 -76.55 26.19 46.47
C GLN A 224 -77.49 26.24 47.69
N ARG A 225 -77.23 27.14 48.67
CA ARG A 225 -78.11 27.42 49.82
C ARG A 225 -79.06 28.62 49.61
N ARG A 226 -79.10 29.24 48.43
CA ARG A 226 -79.87 30.49 48.18
C ARG A 226 -80.83 30.46 46.99
N LEU A 227 -81.25 29.30 46.51
CA LEU A 227 -82.23 29.22 45.42
C LEU A 227 -83.33 28.21 45.77
N ASP A 228 -84.40 28.72 46.39
CA ASP A 228 -85.73 28.10 46.32
C ASP A 228 -86.23 28.18 44.86
N PRO A 229 -86.92 27.16 44.34
CA PRO A 229 -87.41 27.12 42.98
C PRO A 229 -88.84 27.67 42.92
N ASP A 230 -89.04 28.88 42.43
CA ASP A 230 -90.33 29.34 41.91
C ASP A 230 -90.14 30.65 41.12
N ASN A 231 -90.00 30.56 39.79
CA ASN A 231 -90.59 31.52 38.87
C ASN A 231 -90.49 31.02 37.41
N GLU A 232 -91.60 30.54 36.88
CA GLU A 232 -91.83 30.39 35.45
C GLU A 232 -91.92 31.79 34.82
N ASN A 233 -90.84 32.20 34.14
CA ASN A 233 -90.91 33.17 33.04
C ASN A 233 -89.70 32.92 32.13
N THR A 234 -89.86 31.98 31.22
CA THR A 234 -88.87 31.63 30.20
C THR A 234 -88.78 32.76 29.19
N CYS A 235 -87.74 33.58 29.32
CA CYS A 235 -87.35 34.51 28.27
C CYS A 235 -86.78 33.70 27.09
N ASP A 236 -87.48 33.66 25.96
CA ASP A 236 -87.07 32.92 24.75
C ASP A 236 -85.68 33.35 24.23
N MET A 237 -85.27 34.59 24.50
CA MET A 237 -83.91 35.06 24.22
C MET A 237 -82.87 34.36 25.10
N CYS A 238 -83.16 34.16 26.38
CA CYS A 238 -82.25 33.46 27.29
C CYS A 238 -82.13 31.96 26.95
N MET A 239 -83.22 31.29 26.55
CA MET A 239 -83.17 29.89 26.11
C MET A 239 -82.37 29.71 24.83
N ASN A 240 -82.43 30.66 23.89
CA ASN A 240 -81.63 30.62 22.67
C ASN A 240 -80.14 30.86 22.95
N TYR A 241 -79.80 31.83 23.81
CA TYR A 241 -78.41 32.03 24.25
C TYR A 241 -77.88 30.85 25.06
N GLU A 242 -78.68 30.22 25.91
CA GLU A 242 -78.30 29.02 26.66
C GLU A 242 -78.10 27.83 25.70
N ALA A 243 -78.99 27.63 24.73
CA ALA A 243 -78.80 26.62 23.69
C ALA A 243 -77.57 26.89 22.81
N GLN A 244 -77.29 28.16 22.50
CA GLN A 244 -76.10 28.56 21.74
C GLN A 244 -74.81 28.39 22.57
N LEU A 245 -74.86 28.68 23.88
CA LEU A 245 -73.76 28.46 24.81
C LEU A 245 -73.46 26.97 24.97
N VAL A 246 -74.49 26.12 25.11
CA VAL A 246 -74.34 24.65 25.16
C VAL A 246 -73.79 24.12 23.84
N LYS A 247 -74.23 24.65 22.69
CA LYS A 247 -73.63 24.32 21.38
C LYS A 247 -72.16 24.73 21.30
N MET A 248 -71.80 25.92 21.79
CA MET A 248 -70.40 26.36 21.84
C MET A 248 -69.55 25.51 22.80
N GLN A 249 -70.07 25.16 23.97
CA GLN A 249 -69.40 24.29 24.94
C GLN A 249 -69.21 22.87 24.43
N THR A 250 -70.20 22.32 23.71
CA THR A 250 -70.05 20.99 23.07
C THR A 250 -69.03 21.04 21.94
N THR A 251 -69.04 22.08 21.10
CA THR A 251 -68.01 22.25 20.07
C THR A 251 -66.61 22.45 20.66
N ALA A 252 -66.48 23.18 21.78
CA ALA A 252 -65.21 23.36 22.48
C ALA A 252 -64.68 22.03 23.03
N LYS A 253 -65.53 21.22 23.68
CA LYS A 253 -65.18 19.86 24.15
C LYS A 253 -64.78 18.93 23.01
N ASP A 254 -65.47 19.03 21.86
CA ASP A 254 -65.12 18.25 20.67
C ASP A 254 -63.74 18.66 20.10
N PHE A 255 -63.42 19.97 20.11
CA PHE A 255 -62.09 20.45 19.73
C PHE A 255 -61.01 20.05 20.73
N GLU A 256 -61.28 20.12 22.04
CA GLU A 256 -60.37 19.63 23.08
C GLU A 256 -60.09 18.13 22.94
N LYS A 257 -61.12 17.33 22.64
CA LYS A 257 -60.96 15.89 22.38
C LYS A 257 -60.09 15.63 21.13
N LYS A 258 -60.34 16.34 20.03
CA LYS A 258 -59.52 16.25 18.81
C LYS A 258 -58.08 16.69 19.05
N LEU A 259 -57.86 17.74 19.85
CA LEU A 259 -56.53 18.20 20.23
C LEU A 259 -55.80 17.11 21.03
N ALA A 260 -56.46 16.52 22.03
CA ALA A 260 -55.90 15.44 22.84
C ALA A 260 -55.59 14.17 22.02
N GLU A 261 -56.42 13.83 21.02
CA GLU A 261 -56.16 12.73 20.09
C GLU A 261 -54.95 13.03 19.19
N SER A 262 -54.85 14.26 18.67
CA SER A 262 -53.70 14.71 17.87
C SER A 262 -52.40 14.74 18.69
N ASP A 263 -52.44 15.19 19.94
CA ASP A 263 -51.28 15.22 20.82
C ASP A 263 -50.79 13.81 21.16
N LYS A 264 -51.70 12.86 21.40
CA LYS A 264 -51.34 11.44 21.59
C LYS A 264 -50.70 10.85 20.34
N ALA A 265 -51.23 11.15 19.15
CA ALA A 265 -50.64 10.68 17.90
C ALA A 265 -49.24 11.27 17.66
N LEU A 266 -49.05 12.56 17.95
CA LEU A 266 -47.75 13.21 17.89
C LEU A 266 -46.75 12.62 18.89
N GLN A 267 -47.20 12.29 20.10
CA GLN A 267 -46.34 11.67 21.10
C GLN A 267 -45.89 10.26 20.68
N ALA A 268 -46.80 9.44 20.13
CA ALA A 268 -46.46 8.12 19.59
C ALA A 268 -45.43 8.22 18.46
N GLN A 269 -45.60 9.17 17.52
CA GLN A 269 -44.64 9.40 16.44
C GLN A 269 -43.28 9.88 16.94
N ARG A 270 -43.23 10.71 17.99
CA ARG A 270 -41.97 11.12 18.63
C ARG A 270 -41.24 9.95 19.28
N GLU A 271 -41.97 9.04 19.93
CA GLU A 271 -41.38 7.83 20.52
C GLU A 271 -40.85 6.87 19.46
N GLU A 272 -41.57 6.68 18.35
CA GLU A 272 -41.10 5.90 17.19
C GLU A 272 -39.83 6.49 16.58
N LEU A 273 -39.81 7.82 16.37
CA LEU A 273 -38.63 8.52 15.86
C LEU A 273 -37.43 8.39 16.82
N CYS A 274 -37.67 8.48 18.14
CA CYS A 274 -36.61 8.32 19.14
C CYS A 274 -35.97 6.92 19.06
N LYS A 275 -36.80 5.87 18.98
CA LYS A 275 -36.31 4.48 18.84
C LYS A 275 -35.50 4.27 17.56
N GLU A 276 -35.94 4.85 16.45
CA GLU A 276 -35.20 4.78 15.18
C GLU A 276 -33.85 5.50 15.27
N VAL A 277 -33.78 6.65 15.93
CA VAL A 277 -32.52 7.39 16.16
C VAL A 277 -31.56 6.56 17.02
N GLU A 278 -32.05 5.95 18.11
CA GLU A 278 -31.24 5.06 18.96
C GLU A 278 -30.74 3.83 18.18
N PHE A 279 -31.60 3.23 17.36
CA PHE A 279 -31.22 2.10 16.52
C PHE A 279 -30.14 2.47 15.50
N ARG A 280 -30.29 3.61 14.80
CA ARG A 280 -29.28 4.10 13.86
C ARG A 280 -27.95 4.38 14.53
N LYS A 281 -27.98 5.03 15.70
CA LYS A 281 -26.78 5.32 16.48
C LYS A 281 -26.05 4.02 16.86
N GLY A 282 -26.77 3.02 17.36
CA GLY A 282 -26.18 1.72 17.70
C GLY A 282 -25.62 0.95 16.49
N MET A 283 -26.26 1.08 15.32
CA MET A 283 -25.73 0.50 14.07
C MET A 283 -24.47 1.22 13.59
N GLU A 284 -24.42 2.54 13.68
CA GLU A 284 -23.27 3.35 13.32
C GLU A 284 -22.07 3.08 14.26
N GLU A 285 -22.31 2.95 15.56
CA GLU A 285 -21.28 2.57 16.54
C GLU A 285 -20.67 1.20 16.20
N LYS A 286 -21.50 0.18 15.97
CA LYS A 286 -21.02 -1.16 15.56
C LYS A 286 -20.28 -1.14 14.23
N TRP A 287 -20.75 -0.35 13.28
CA TRP A 287 -20.08 -0.18 11.99
C TRP A 287 -18.68 0.43 12.18
N ASN A 288 -18.58 1.47 13.02
CA ASN A 288 -17.31 2.12 13.31
C ASN A 288 -16.35 1.22 14.10
N GLU A 289 -16.84 0.45 15.07
CA GLU A 289 -16.04 -0.56 15.78
C GLU A 289 -15.46 -1.58 14.80
N LYS A 290 -16.29 -2.15 13.92
CA LYS A 290 -15.83 -3.12 12.90
C LYS A 290 -14.86 -2.50 11.91
N LYS A 291 -15.10 -1.27 11.49
CA LYS A 291 -14.19 -0.52 10.62
C LYS A 291 -12.82 -0.35 11.26
N GLU A 292 -12.76 0.03 12.54
CA GLU A 292 -11.47 0.23 13.23
C GLU A 292 -10.77 -1.11 13.50
N GLU A 293 -11.51 -2.17 13.86
CA GLU A 293 -10.97 -3.53 13.99
C GLU A 293 -10.33 -4.01 12.67
N HIS A 294 -11.04 -3.86 11.54
CA HIS A 294 -10.51 -4.22 10.23
C HIS A 294 -9.34 -3.35 9.81
N LYS A 295 -9.38 -2.04 10.08
CA LYS A 295 -8.26 -1.13 9.82
C LYS A 295 -7.01 -1.55 10.59
N MET A 296 -7.15 -1.85 11.88
CA MET A 296 -6.05 -2.39 12.69
C MET A 296 -5.53 -3.70 12.10
N LYS A 297 -6.42 -4.63 11.71
CA LYS A 297 -6.00 -5.90 11.13
C LYS A 297 -5.25 -5.73 9.80
N VAL A 298 -5.70 -4.81 8.95
CA VAL A 298 -5.03 -4.48 7.68
C VAL A 298 -3.64 -3.90 7.96
N THR A 299 -3.51 -2.99 8.93
CA THR A 299 -2.18 -2.43 9.27
C THR A 299 -1.23 -3.49 9.81
N GLU A 300 -1.72 -4.41 10.66
CA GLU A 300 -0.94 -5.52 11.20
C GLU A 300 -0.47 -6.47 10.08
N LEU A 301 -1.38 -6.89 9.20
CA LEU A 301 -1.07 -7.77 8.07
C LEU A 301 -0.11 -7.09 7.08
N THR A 302 -0.27 -5.79 6.85
CA THR A 302 0.64 -5.02 5.98
C THR A 302 2.04 -4.97 6.57
N ALA A 303 2.17 -4.70 7.88
CA ALA A 303 3.46 -4.70 8.57
C ALA A 303 4.12 -6.09 8.57
N ALA A 304 3.34 -7.15 8.84
CA ALA A 304 3.82 -8.52 8.78
C ALA A 304 4.29 -8.92 7.36
N SER A 305 3.54 -8.52 6.33
CA SER A 305 3.91 -8.76 4.93
C SER A 305 5.19 -8.01 4.54
N GLN A 306 5.35 -6.76 4.98
CA GLN A 306 6.57 -5.97 4.73
C GLN A 306 7.79 -6.61 5.41
N LEU A 307 7.65 -7.05 6.66
CA LEU A 307 8.71 -7.74 7.37
C LEU A 307 9.10 -9.05 6.68
N ALA A 308 8.11 -9.86 6.25
CA ALA A 308 8.35 -11.09 5.51
C ALA A 308 9.07 -10.85 4.16
N GLN A 309 8.75 -9.74 3.47
CA GLN A 309 9.47 -9.36 2.24
C GLN A 309 10.92 -8.98 2.51
N GLN A 310 11.18 -8.22 3.59
CA GLN A 310 12.54 -7.85 3.99
C GLN A 310 13.38 -9.06 4.36
N THR A 311 12.86 -9.96 5.20
CA THR A 311 13.58 -11.18 5.59
C THR A 311 13.85 -12.10 4.40
N LEU A 312 12.91 -12.21 3.45
CA LEU A 312 13.12 -12.97 2.21
C LEU A 312 14.22 -12.34 1.35
N GLN A 313 14.28 -11.00 1.27
CA GLN A 313 15.32 -10.29 0.53
C GLN A 313 16.70 -10.49 1.15
N GLU A 314 16.81 -10.40 2.48
CA GLU A 314 18.03 -10.69 3.22
C GLU A 314 18.48 -12.14 3.02
N LEU A 315 17.55 -13.10 3.11
CA LEU A 315 17.86 -14.51 2.90
C LEU A 315 18.36 -14.78 1.48
N LYS A 316 17.75 -14.16 0.46
CA LYS A 316 18.22 -14.24 -0.94
C LYS A 316 19.64 -13.69 -1.08
N GLN A 317 19.95 -12.58 -0.42
CA GLN A 317 21.28 -11.98 -0.46
C GLN A 317 22.32 -12.88 0.24
N GLN A 318 22.00 -13.41 1.42
CA GLN A 318 22.87 -14.33 2.14
C GLN A 318 23.10 -15.63 1.36
N PHE A 319 22.05 -16.19 0.75
CA PHE A 319 22.15 -17.36 -0.09
C PHE A 319 23.09 -17.11 -1.28
N PHE A 320 22.93 -15.97 -1.97
CA PHE A 320 23.80 -15.61 -3.09
C PHE A 320 25.27 -15.47 -2.67
N GLN A 321 25.55 -14.80 -1.55
CA GLN A 321 26.91 -14.66 -1.02
C GLN A 321 27.51 -16.03 -0.64
N THR A 322 26.72 -16.89 -0.02
CA THR A 322 27.16 -18.24 0.36
C THR A 322 27.43 -19.08 -0.87
N TYR A 323 26.52 -19.05 -1.85
CA TYR A 323 26.66 -19.74 -3.12
C TYR A 323 27.94 -19.31 -3.86
N GLN A 324 28.21 -18.00 -3.94
CA GLN A 324 29.44 -17.49 -4.55
C GLN A 324 30.69 -17.98 -3.82
N THR A 325 30.67 -17.92 -2.48
CA THR A 325 31.80 -18.37 -1.65
C THR A 325 32.08 -19.86 -1.84
N VAL A 326 31.05 -20.70 -1.77
CA VAL A 326 31.16 -22.15 -1.97
C VAL A 326 31.64 -22.48 -3.38
N THR A 327 31.12 -21.78 -4.39
CA THR A 327 31.54 -21.98 -5.78
C THR A 327 33.01 -21.63 -5.98
N GLU A 328 33.48 -20.55 -5.37
CA GLU A 328 34.89 -20.14 -5.44
C GLU A 328 35.81 -21.13 -4.70
N GLU A 329 35.42 -21.60 -3.52
CA GLU A 329 36.18 -22.64 -2.82
C GLU A 329 36.20 -23.97 -3.58
N LEU A 330 35.08 -24.37 -4.19
CA LEU A 330 35.02 -25.54 -5.06
C LEU A 330 35.93 -25.39 -6.29
N ARG A 331 35.98 -24.19 -6.88
CA ARG A 331 36.88 -23.87 -7.99
C ARG A 331 38.35 -24.03 -7.57
N LYS A 332 38.74 -23.48 -6.42
CA LYS A 332 40.10 -23.62 -5.86
C LYS A 332 40.46 -25.08 -5.60
N LEU A 333 39.57 -25.85 -4.96
CA LEU A 333 39.77 -27.27 -4.70
C LEU A 333 39.88 -28.08 -5.98
N THR A 334 39.10 -27.74 -7.01
CA THR A 334 39.15 -28.43 -8.31
C THR A 334 40.49 -28.21 -8.98
N ILE A 335 40.99 -26.96 -9.02
CA ILE A 335 42.31 -26.62 -9.57
C ILE A 335 43.40 -27.34 -8.78
N GLY A 336 43.38 -27.27 -7.44
CA GLY A 336 44.37 -27.95 -6.60
C GLY A 336 44.37 -29.47 -6.79
N ARG A 337 43.21 -30.09 -6.95
CA ARG A 337 43.09 -31.53 -7.26
C ARG A 337 43.74 -31.87 -8.60
N GLU A 338 43.49 -31.08 -9.63
CA GLU A 338 44.07 -31.28 -10.98
C GLU A 338 45.59 -31.14 -10.97
N GLU A 339 46.14 -30.16 -10.24
CA GLU A 339 47.59 -29.98 -10.06
C GLU A 339 48.22 -31.19 -9.36
N VAL A 340 47.63 -31.65 -8.25
CA VAL A 340 48.10 -32.85 -7.53
C VAL A 340 48.01 -34.09 -8.41
N GLN A 341 46.93 -34.26 -9.17
CA GLN A 341 46.78 -35.38 -10.09
C GLN A 341 47.85 -35.37 -11.18
N LYS A 342 48.19 -34.19 -11.72
CA LYS A 342 49.27 -34.05 -12.70
C LYS A 342 50.62 -34.46 -12.12
N HIS A 343 50.95 -33.99 -10.91
CA HIS A 343 52.18 -34.40 -10.24
C HIS A 343 52.21 -35.89 -9.91
N LEU A 344 51.08 -36.48 -9.52
CA LEU A 344 50.99 -37.91 -9.28
C LEU A 344 51.28 -38.72 -10.57
N MET A 345 50.71 -38.29 -11.71
CA MET A 345 50.96 -38.91 -13.01
C MET A 345 52.42 -38.76 -13.45
N GLU A 346 53.03 -37.59 -13.23
CA GLU A 346 54.45 -37.35 -13.52
C GLU A 346 55.34 -38.28 -12.69
N LEU A 347 55.10 -38.39 -11.38
CA LEU A 347 55.84 -39.27 -10.48
C LEU A 347 55.61 -40.76 -10.79
N GLN A 348 54.40 -41.16 -11.16
CA GLN A 348 54.11 -42.53 -11.60
C GLN A 348 54.89 -42.88 -12.87
N ARG A 349 54.86 -42.00 -13.88
CA ARG A 349 55.61 -42.17 -15.11
C ARG A 349 57.12 -42.25 -14.85
N GLU A 350 57.64 -41.40 -13.97
CA GLU A 350 59.06 -41.45 -13.57
C GLU A 350 59.41 -42.75 -12.86
N ASN A 351 58.57 -43.22 -11.94
CA ASN A 351 58.75 -44.51 -11.28
C ASN A 351 58.72 -45.67 -12.28
N GLU A 352 57.77 -45.70 -13.21
CA GLU A 352 57.71 -46.74 -14.25
C GLU A 352 58.94 -46.73 -15.15
N ILE A 353 59.41 -45.55 -15.56
CA ILE A 353 60.63 -45.40 -16.37
C ILE A 353 61.85 -45.87 -15.56
N LEU A 354 61.97 -45.46 -14.30
CA LEU A 354 63.09 -45.85 -13.45
C LEU A 354 63.08 -47.35 -13.18
N VAL A 355 61.95 -47.93 -12.76
CA VAL A 355 61.81 -49.37 -12.54
C VAL A 355 62.11 -50.16 -13.83
N GLY A 356 61.58 -49.73 -14.97
CA GLY A 356 61.84 -50.37 -16.26
C GLY A 356 63.31 -50.29 -16.69
N LYS A 357 63.98 -49.15 -16.46
CA LYS A 357 65.41 -48.98 -16.73
C LYS A 357 66.28 -49.79 -15.76
N TYR A 358 65.98 -49.73 -14.45
CA TYR A 358 66.72 -50.47 -13.43
C TYR A 358 66.56 -51.98 -13.60
N SER A 359 65.37 -52.49 -13.90
CA SER A 359 65.13 -53.92 -14.16
C SER A 359 65.91 -54.40 -15.38
N LYS A 360 65.82 -53.70 -16.53
CA LYS A 360 66.56 -54.07 -17.75
C LYS A 360 68.08 -53.99 -17.56
N HIS A 361 68.57 -52.93 -16.93
CA HIS A 361 70.00 -52.74 -16.72
C HIS A 361 70.56 -53.71 -15.68
N SER A 362 69.79 -54.03 -14.63
CA SER A 362 70.15 -55.06 -13.64
C SER A 362 70.17 -56.46 -14.24
N GLU A 363 69.20 -56.83 -15.08
CA GLU A 363 69.18 -58.12 -15.77
C GLU A 363 70.37 -58.27 -16.72
N GLN A 364 70.70 -57.21 -17.48
CA GLN A 364 71.90 -57.20 -18.34
C GLN A 364 73.18 -57.41 -17.52
N LEU A 365 73.38 -56.62 -16.45
CA LEU A 365 74.56 -56.71 -15.59
C LEU A 365 74.68 -58.06 -14.85
N GLN A 366 73.57 -58.71 -14.51
CA GLN A 366 73.59 -60.04 -13.89
C GLN A 366 73.81 -61.18 -14.90
N SER A 367 73.39 -61.00 -16.16
CA SER A 367 73.59 -61.99 -17.23
C SER A 367 74.99 -61.96 -17.85
N GLU A 368 75.72 -60.85 -17.69
CA GLU A 368 77.09 -60.72 -18.18
C GLU A 368 78.08 -61.40 -17.22
N SER A 369 78.75 -62.45 -17.70
CA SER A 369 79.85 -63.10 -16.98
C SER A 369 81.04 -62.15 -16.87
N ILE A 370 81.46 -61.80 -15.65
CA ILE A 370 82.63 -60.97 -15.38
C ILE A 370 83.89 -61.73 -15.84
N ASN A 371 84.37 -61.43 -17.04
CA ASN A 371 85.60 -62.00 -17.59
C ASN A 371 86.72 -60.97 -17.45
N MET A 372 87.66 -61.23 -16.55
CA MET A 372 88.80 -60.36 -16.33
C MET A 372 89.85 -60.65 -17.41
N PRO A 373 90.28 -59.65 -18.22
CA PRO A 373 91.22 -59.85 -19.31
C PRO A 373 92.51 -60.48 -18.79
N ASN A 374 92.86 -61.66 -19.32
CA ASN A 374 94.01 -62.43 -18.85
C ASN A 374 95.25 -62.22 -19.74
N ASN A 375 95.13 -61.41 -20.80
CA ASN A 375 96.23 -61.03 -21.70
C ASN A 375 96.13 -59.56 -22.16
N VAL A 376 97.25 -59.00 -22.65
CA VAL A 376 97.36 -57.59 -23.06
C VAL A 376 96.48 -57.27 -24.30
N GLU A 377 96.24 -58.24 -25.18
CA GLU A 377 95.41 -58.07 -26.37
C GLU A 377 93.91 -57.94 -26.03
N GLU A 378 93.41 -58.73 -25.08
CA GLU A 378 92.05 -58.65 -24.52
C GLU A 378 91.83 -57.32 -23.79
N LEU A 379 92.85 -56.80 -23.10
CA LEU A 379 92.78 -55.49 -22.47
C LEU A 379 92.68 -54.36 -23.50
N HIS A 380 93.47 -54.42 -24.58
CA HIS A 380 93.36 -53.46 -25.69
C HIS A 380 92.00 -53.54 -26.38
N LEU A 381 91.45 -54.74 -26.60
CA LEU A 381 90.10 -54.91 -27.15
C LEU A 381 89.03 -54.32 -26.23
N SER A 382 89.14 -54.53 -24.91
CA SER A 382 88.21 -53.96 -23.93
C SER A 382 88.28 -52.42 -23.89
N LEU A 383 89.48 -51.84 -23.98
CA LEU A 383 89.68 -50.38 -24.10
C LEU A 383 89.11 -49.81 -25.41
N LEU A 384 89.25 -50.53 -26.53
CA LEU A 384 88.67 -50.13 -27.80
C LEU A 384 87.14 -50.15 -27.74
N LYS A 385 86.56 -51.20 -27.16
CA LYS A 385 85.11 -51.33 -26.96
C LYS A 385 84.57 -50.23 -26.05
N MET A 386 85.26 -49.94 -24.94
CA MET A 386 84.94 -48.81 -24.05
C MET A 386 85.01 -47.46 -24.79
N ARG A 387 85.97 -47.26 -25.71
CA ARG A 387 86.04 -46.05 -26.54
C ARG A 387 84.89 -45.99 -27.55
N GLU A 388 84.53 -47.10 -28.17
CA GLU A 388 83.40 -47.20 -29.09
C GLU A 388 82.06 -46.91 -28.40
N ASP A 389 81.87 -47.43 -27.18
CA ASP A 389 80.70 -47.15 -26.34
C ASP A 389 80.65 -45.66 -25.94
N LEU A 390 81.80 -45.05 -25.62
CA LEU A 390 81.92 -43.62 -25.35
C LEU A 390 81.57 -42.75 -26.57
N ILE A 391 82.00 -43.16 -27.76
CA ILE A 391 81.67 -42.47 -29.02
C ILE A 391 80.16 -42.58 -29.27
N THR A 392 79.59 -43.78 -29.11
CA THR A 392 78.16 -44.02 -29.31
C THR A 392 77.31 -43.22 -28.33
N ALA A 393 77.69 -43.18 -27.05
CA ALA A 393 77.03 -42.37 -26.03
C ALA A 393 77.11 -40.87 -26.36
N ARG A 394 78.24 -40.40 -26.89
CA ARG A 394 78.43 -39.00 -27.28
C ARG A 394 77.58 -38.60 -28.48
N VAL A 395 77.50 -39.45 -29.51
CA VAL A 395 76.61 -39.23 -30.66
C VAL A 395 75.14 -39.23 -30.23
N ALA A 396 74.75 -40.16 -29.36
CA ALA A 396 73.38 -40.18 -28.82
C ALA A 396 73.05 -38.93 -28.00
N GLN A 397 74.01 -38.40 -27.24
CA GLN A 397 73.86 -37.14 -26.52
C GLN A 397 73.68 -35.95 -27.46
N GLU A 398 74.46 -35.88 -28.54
CA GLU A 398 74.36 -34.81 -29.55
C GLU A 398 72.99 -34.83 -30.25
N VAL A 399 72.51 -36.01 -30.67
CA VAL A 399 71.17 -36.16 -31.28
C VAL A 399 70.06 -35.79 -30.28
N ALA A 400 70.21 -36.17 -29.01
CA ALA A 400 69.24 -35.81 -27.96
C ALA A 400 69.20 -34.29 -27.72
N GLN A 401 70.36 -33.61 -27.71
CA GLN A 401 70.45 -32.16 -27.60
C GLN A 401 69.82 -31.44 -28.80
N GLU A 402 70.03 -31.95 -30.01
CA GLU A 402 69.43 -31.38 -31.21
C GLU A 402 67.90 -31.48 -31.16
N LYS A 403 67.37 -32.65 -30.77
CA LYS A 403 65.93 -32.87 -30.59
C LYS A 403 65.34 -32.01 -29.46
N GLU A 404 66.07 -31.81 -28.38
CA GLU A 404 65.67 -30.89 -27.31
C GLU A 404 65.57 -29.45 -27.84
N SER A 405 66.55 -29.01 -28.64
CA SER A 405 66.52 -27.70 -29.27
C SER A 405 65.30 -27.53 -30.18
N THR A 406 64.94 -28.55 -30.95
CA THR A 406 63.74 -28.51 -31.82
C THR A 406 62.46 -28.42 -30.99
N LEU A 407 62.32 -29.26 -29.96
CA LEU A 407 61.15 -29.24 -29.09
C LEU A 407 61.02 -27.93 -28.32
N ARG A 408 62.13 -27.32 -27.89
CA ARG A 408 62.10 -25.98 -27.27
C ARG A 408 61.57 -24.92 -28.24
N TYR A 409 61.95 -25.00 -29.52
CA TYR A 409 61.46 -24.09 -30.55
C TYR A 409 59.95 -24.28 -30.80
N GLU A 410 59.49 -25.52 -30.93
CA GLU A 410 58.06 -25.85 -31.09
C GLU A 410 57.23 -25.36 -29.90
N VAL A 411 57.70 -25.59 -28.66
CA VAL A 411 57.04 -25.08 -27.45
C VAL A 411 57.02 -23.55 -27.41
N GLY A 412 58.09 -22.89 -27.89
CA GLY A 412 58.13 -21.43 -28.02
C GLY A 412 57.07 -20.91 -28.98
N LEU A 413 56.98 -21.51 -30.17
CA LEU A 413 56.02 -21.13 -31.20
C LEU A 413 54.57 -21.31 -30.72
N LEU A 414 54.27 -22.43 -30.07
CA LEU A 414 52.94 -22.70 -29.50
C LEU A 414 52.58 -21.72 -28.39
N ARG A 415 53.53 -21.33 -27.55
CA ARG A 415 53.30 -20.30 -26.52
C ARG A 415 52.98 -18.95 -27.14
N GLU A 416 53.69 -18.55 -28.19
CA GLU A 416 53.48 -17.29 -28.88
C GLU A 416 52.12 -17.26 -29.59
N GLN A 417 51.72 -18.36 -30.22
CA GLN A 417 50.37 -18.55 -30.76
C GLN A 417 49.29 -18.43 -29.67
N MET A 418 49.47 -19.07 -28.51
CA MET A 418 48.51 -18.95 -27.40
C MET A 418 48.44 -17.52 -26.84
N ILE A 419 49.55 -16.79 -26.79
CA ILE A 419 49.57 -15.40 -26.32
C ILE A 419 48.79 -14.51 -27.28
N THR A 420 49.07 -14.60 -28.59
CA THR A 420 48.37 -13.79 -29.61
C THR A 420 46.88 -14.10 -29.66
N GLU A 421 46.46 -15.37 -29.54
CA GLU A 421 45.03 -15.70 -29.42
C GLU A 421 44.37 -15.11 -28.18
N LYS A 422 45.08 -15.13 -27.04
CA LYS A 422 44.58 -14.53 -25.80
C LYS A 422 44.46 -13.02 -25.93
N GLU A 423 45.45 -12.34 -26.51
CA GLU A 423 45.44 -10.89 -26.75
C GLU A 423 44.29 -10.49 -27.67
N MET A 424 44.04 -11.24 -28.76
CA MET A 424 42.90 -10.98 -29.64
C MET A 424 41.55 -11.15 -28.93
N LYS A 425 41.40 -12.18 -28.08
CA LYS A 425 40.19 -12.38 -27.27
C LYS A 425 40.01 -11.28 -26.22
N LEU A 426 41.12 -10.81 -25.64
CA LEU A 426 41.09 -9.74 -24.66
C LEU A 426 40.63 -8.43 -25.32
N GLN A 427 41.17 -8.11 -26.50
CA GLN A 427 40.72 -6.96 -27.30
C GLN A 427 39.25 -7.05 -27.75
N SER A 428 38.74 -8.24 -28.07
CA SER A 428 37.32 -8.38 -28.43
C SER A 428 36.42 -8.15 -27.22
N LEU A 429 36.79 -8.70 -26.06
CA LEU A 429 36.04 -8.51 -24.81
C LEU A 429 36.09 -7.05 -24.31
N GLU A 430 37.23 -6.38 -24.45
CA GLU A 430 37.36 -4.95 -24.14
C GLU A 430 36.41 -4.10 -24.98
N ARG A 431 36.28 -4.41 -26.28
CA ARG A 431 35.35 -3.71 -27.17
C ARG A 431 33.89 -3.95 -26.82
N GLU A 432 33.52 -5.20 -26.52
CA GLU A 432 32.17 -5.53 -26.04
C GLU A 432 31.83 -4.82 -24.73
N LEU A 433 32.81 -4.70 -23.83
CA LEU A 433 32.66 -3.97 -22.58
C LEU A 433 32.47 -2.46 -22.81
N GLU A 434 33.23 -1.85 -23.72
CA GLU A 434 33.07 -0.43 -24.08
C GLU A 434 31.69 -0.16 -24.70
N GLU A 435 31.21 -1.04 -25.59
CA GLU A 435 29.88 -0.92 -26.20
C GLU A 435 28.77 -1.05 -25.14
N ALA A 436 28.86 -2.03 -24.25
CA ALA A 436 27.92 -2.19 -23.14
C ALA A 436 27.91 -1.00 -22.17
N LEU A 437 29.07 -0.37 -21.92
CA LEU A 437 29.16 0.84 -21.09
C LEU A 437 28.48 2.03 -21.75
N LYS A 438 28.62 2.16 -23.07
CA LYS A 438 27.95 3.21 -23.85
C LYS A 438 26.43 3.03 -23.81
N ASP A 439 25.94 1.81 -24.05
CA ASP A 439 24.51 1.48 -23.98
C ASP A 439 23.93 1.74 -22.58
N LYS A 440 24.70 1.40 -21.54
CA LYS A 440 24.33 1.71 -20.16
C LYS A 440 24.19 3.22 -19.94
N GLN A 441 25.13 4.02 -20.43
CA GLN A 441 25.09 5.47 -20.29
C GLN A 441 23.89 6.08 -21.03
N GLU A 442 23.59 5.61 -22.24
CA GLU A 442 22.39 6.02 -23.00
C GLU A 442 21.11 5.64 -22.23
N GLY A 443 21.05 4.43 -21.67
CA GLY A 443 19.96 4.00 -20.79
C GLY A 443 19.79 4.89 -19.55
N GLU A 444 20.88 5.28 -18.89
CA GLU A 444 20.83 6.18 -17.72
C GLU A 444 20.31 7.58 -18.09
N THR A 445 20.69 8.12 -19.25
CA THR A 445 20.18 9.42 -19.72
C THR A 445 18.68 9.39 -20.00
N THR A 446 18.17 8.36 -20.69
CA THR A 446 16.73 8.22 -20.95
C THR A 446 15.92 8.04 -19.67
N ILE A 447 16.43 7.30 -18.68
CA ILE A 447 15.79 7.18 -17.36
C ILE A 447 15.72 8.55 -16.66
N ALA A 448 16.79 9.36 -16.73
CA ALA A 448 16.81 10.69 -16.13
C ALA A 448 15.76 11.62 -16.78
N GLU A 449 15.66 11.60 -18.12
CA GLU A 449 14.65 12.36 -18.87
C GLU A 449 13.22 11.94 -18.52
N LEU A 450 12.95 10.64 -18.45
CA LEU A 450 11.64 10.12 -18.08
C LEU A 450 11.27 10.52 -16.64
N LYS A 451 12.20 10.46 -15.69
CA LYS A 451 11.99 10.94 -14.32
C LYS A 451 11.66 12.43 -14.28
N GLN A 452 12.37 13.25 -15.07
CA GLN A 452 12.07 14.67 -15.17
C GLN A 452 10.67 14.91 -15.77
N ARG A 453 10.27 14.14 -16.78
CA ARG A 453 8.92 14.24 -17.37
C ARG A 453 7.82 13.87 -16.38
N VAL A 454 8.02 12.81 -15.59
CA VAL A 454 7.08 12.40 -14.54
C VAL A 454 6.92 13.50 -13.49
N THR A 455 8.04 14.07 -13.01
CA THR A 455 7.98 15.15 -12.01
C THR A 455 7.28 16.41 -12.55
N ASN A 456 7.47 16.74 -13.82
CA ASN A 456 6.76 17.85 -14.47
C ASN A 456 5.26 17.57 -14.60
N LEU A 457 4.87 16.36 -15.04
CA LEU A 457 3.47 15.97 -15.13
C LEU A 457 2.78 15.95 -13.76
N GLN A 458 3.47 15.51 -12.71
CA GLN A 458 2.95 15.55 -11.35
C GLN A 458 2.64 16.98 -10.91
N LYS A 459 3.56 17.93 -11.15
CA LYS A 459 3.33 19.35 -10.84
C LYS A 459 2.13 19.93 -11.60
N VAL A 460 1.96 19.55 -12.87
CA VAL A 460 0.80 19.99 -13.67
C VAL A 460 -0.50 19.40 -13.11
N LEU A 461 -0.48 18.14 -12.67
CA LEU A 461 -1.65 17.51 -12.05
C LEU A 461 -2.00 18.18 -10.72
N ASP A 462 -1.00 18.47 -9.88
CA ASP A 462 -1.20 19.11 -8.58
C ASP A 462 -1.79 20.53 -8.77
N THR A 463 -1.21 21.32 -9.68
CA THR A 463 -1.73 22.67 -10.00
C THR A 463 -3.15 22.61 -10.59
N SER A 464 -3.43 21.66 -11.48
CA SER A 464 -4.78 21.44 -12.01
C SER A 464 -5.77 21.02 -10.90
N GLY A 465 -5.32 20.22 -9.93
CA GLY A 465 -6.11 19.81 -8.77
C GLY A 465 -6.47 20.99 -7.88
N GLU A 466 -5.51 21.89 -7.62
CA GLU A 466 -5.77 23.12 -6.86
C GLU A 466 -6.74 24.06 -7.60
N VAL A 467 -6.58 24.25 -8.92
CA VAL A 467 -7.51 25.06 -9.71
C VAL A 467 -8.94 24.50 -9.67
N GLN A 468 -9.10 23.17 -9.72
CA GLN A 468 -10.43 22.55 -9.58
C GLN A 468 -11.04 22.79 -8.20
N LYS A 469 -10.26 22.70 -7.12
CA LYS A 469 -10.73 23.01 -5.76
C LYS A 469 -11.20 24.45 -5.65
N ASP A 470 -10.43 25.39 -6.19
CA ASP A 470 -10.81 26.81 -6.20
C ASP A 470 -12.08 27.05 -7.01
N PHE A 471 -12.23 26.40 -8.16
CA PHE A 471 -13.44 26.48 -8.98
C PHE A 471 -14.67 25.98 -8.21
N VAL A 472 -14.58 24.84 -7.53
CA VAL A 472 -15.66 24.30 -6.69
C VAL A 472 -16.00 25.29 -5.58
N ARG A 473 -15.01 25.82 -4.85
CA ARG A 473 -15.23 26.81 -3.78
C ARG A 473 -15.91 28.08 -4.28
N LEU A 474 -15.46 28.62 -5.41
CA LEU A 474 -16.06 29.80 -6.05
C LEU A 474 -17.51 29.53 -6.49
N SER A 475 -17.78 28.37 -7.10
CA SER A 475 -19.13 27.98 -7.53
C SER A 475 -20.10 27.83 -6.36
N GLN A 476 -19.66 27.21 -5.26
CA GLN A 476 -20.45 27.08 -4.03
C GLN A 476 -20.72 28.44 -3.39
N SER A 477 -19.71 29.31 -3.32
CA SER A 477 -19.85 30.67 -2.79
C SER A 477 -20.87 31.49 -3.60
N LEU A 478 -20.79 31.41 -4.93
CA LEU A 478 -21.76 32.06 -5.82
C LEU A 478 -23.17 31.50 -5.61
N GLN A 479 -23.32 30.20 -5.44
CA GLN A 479 -24.62 29.55 -5.21
C GLN A 479 -25.24 29.99 -3.87
N VAL A 480 -24.44 30.10 -2.81
CA VAL A 480 -24.86 30.65 -1.51
C VAL A 480 -25.26 32.13 -1.64
N GLN A 481 -24.50 32.93 -2.38
CA GLN A 481 -24.85 34.32 -2.62
C GLN A 481 -26.15 34.47 -3.41
N LEU A 482 -26.38 33.62 -4.42
CA LEU A 482 -27.63 33.60 -5.19
C LEU A 482 -28.82 33.19 -4.31
N GLU A 483 -28.64 32.24 -3.39
CA GLU A 483 -29.72 31.83 -2.48
C GLU A 483 -30.05 32.94 -1.47
N LYS A 484 -29.05 33.64 -0.92
CA LYS A 484 -29.26 34.85 -0.09
C LYS A 484 -30.03 35.94 -0.83
N ILE A 485 -29.78 36.11 -2.13
CA ILE A 485 -30.55 37.05 -2.98
C ILE A 485 -32.00 36.58 -3.19
N ARG A 486 -32.25 35.27 -3.26
CA ARG A 486 -33.61 34.72 -3.36
C ARG A 486 -34.39 34.85 -2.05
N GLU A 487 -33.74 34.59 -0.92
CA GLU A 487 -34.34 34.72 0.42
C GLU A 487 -34.70 36.16 0.77
N SER A 488 -33.91 37.13 0.30
CA SER A 488 -34.23 38.57 0.40
C SER A 488 -35.35 39.02 -0.55
N GLY A 489 -35.90 38.12 -1.37
CA GLY A 489 -37.04 38.39 -2.25
C GLY A 489 -38.39 38.61 -1.54
N SER A 490 -38.44 38.52 -0.20
CA SER A 490 -39.62 38.88 0.61
C SER A 490 -39.67 40.35 1.01
N GLU A 491 -38.58 41.11 0.83
CA GLU A 491 -38.53 42.54 1.10
C GLU A 491 -38.80 43.36 -0.17
N VAL A 492 -39.73 44.31 -0.07
CA VAL A 492 -39.99 45.26 -1.16
C VAL A 492 -38.71 46.06 -1.41
N ARG A 493 -38.19 46.02 -2.65
CA ARG A 493 -36.94 46.69 -3.07
C ARG A 493 -36.86 48.19 -2.69
N TRP A 494 -38.00 48.82 -2.43
CA TRP A 494 -38.10 50.22 -2.03
C TRP A 494 -38.30 50.34 -0.53
N GLN A 495 -37.32 50.88 0.17
CA GLN A 495 -37.41 51.14 1.62
C GLN A 495 -38.26 52.38 1.90
N HIS A 496 -39.14 52.33 2.90
CA HIS A 496 -39.88 53.50 3.35
C HIS A 496 -39.02 54.36 4.29
N GLU A 497 -39.25 55.68 4.30
CA GLU A 497 -38.46 56.62 5.10
C GLU A 497 -38.61 56.41 6.61
N GLU A 498 -39.66 55.70 7.03
CA GLU A 498 -40.00 55.39 8.42
C GLU A 498 -39.22 54.17 8.96
N ASP A 499 -38.70 53.31 8.07
CA ASP A 499 -38.05 52.05 8.42
C ASP A 499 -36.51 52.17 8.49
N VAL A 500 -35.96 53.37 8.29
CA VAL A 500 -34.51 53.61 8.17
C VAL A 500 -34.04 54.69 9.14
N ASP A 501 -33.40 54.24 10.21
CA ASP A 501 -32.84 55.08 11.27
C ASP A 501 -31.40 55.53 10.99
N GLU A 502 -30.63 54.77 10.20
CA GLU A 502 -29.22 55.04 9.92
C GLU A 502 -28.83 54.83 8.45
N CYS A 503 -27.83 55.58 7.97
CA CYS A 503 -27.30 55.40 6.61
C CYS A 503 -26.51 54.08 6.49
N PRO A 504 -26.81 53.18 5.53
CA PRO A 504 -26.13 51.88 5.41
C PRO A 504 -24.63 51.95 5.07
N THR A 505 -24.17 53.08 4.54
CA THR A 505 -22.76 53.25 4.11
C THR A 505 -21.89 53.89 5.18
N CYS A 506 -22.42 54.87 5.91
CA CYS A 506 -21.64 55.64 6.90
C CYS A 506 -22.17 55.52 8.33
N HIS A 507 -23.24 54.75 8.53
CA HIS A 507 -23.90 54.50 9.81
C HIS A 507 -24.31 55.76 10.58
N VAL A 508 -24.45 56.89 9.87
CA VAL A 508 -24.90 58.14 10.48
C VAL A 508 -26.42 58.10 10.65
N ALA A 509 -26.88 58.31 11.88
CA ALA A 509 -28.30 58.40 12.21
C ALA A 509 -29.01 59.57 11.50
N PHE A 510 -30.22 59.28 11.01
CA PHE A 510 -31.12 60.22 10.36
C PHE A 510 -31.91 61.01 11.42
N THR A 511 -31.33 62.13 11.88
CA THR A 511 -32.00 63.07 12.80
C THR A 511 -32.99 63.98 12.05
N ILE A 512 -33.99 64.53 12.77
CA ILE A 512 -35.01 65.47 12.24
C ILE A 512 -34.29 66.66 11.56
N GLY A 513 -34.29 66.67 10.22
CA GLY A 513 -33.61 67.68 9.39
C GLY A 513 -32.60 67.12 8.37
N LYS A 514 -32.14 65.87 8.52
CA LYS A 514 -31.32 65.20 7.48
C LYS A 514 -32.20 64.56 6.43
N LYS A 515 -31.98 64.91 5.17
CA LYS A 515 -32.75 64.39 4.03
C LYS A 515 -32.39 62.94 3.74
N ARG A 516 -33.38 62.04 3.83
CA ARG A 516 -33.32 60.65 3.37
C ARG A 516 -33.43 60.62 1.84
N VAL A 517 -32.55 59.89 1.16
CA VAL A 517 -32.53 59.83 -0.32
C VAL A 517 -32.36 58.39 -0.80
N HIS A 518 -33.30 57.91 -1.62
CA HIS A 518 -33.22 56.58 -2.21
C HIS A 518 -32.21 56.49 -3.35
N CYS A 519 -31.45 55.40 -3.37
CA CYS A 519 -30.75 54.95 -4.56
C CYS A 519 -31.75 54.53 -5.64
N ARG A 520 -31.66 55.12 -6.84
CA ARG A 520 -32.56 54.79 -7.96
C ARG A 520 -32.34 53.41 -8.58
N HIS A 521 -31.28 52.71 -8.17
CA HIS A 521 -31.02 51.34 -8.60
C HIS A 521 -31.48 50.32 -7.56
N CYS A 522 -30.94 50.31 -6.34
CA CYS A 522 -31.26 49.32 -5.31
C CYS A 522 -32.43 49.71 -4.38
N GLY A 523 -32.95 50.94 -4.45
CA GLY A 523 -34.12 51.38 -3.66
C GLY A 523 -33.88 51.57 -2.16
N HIS A 524 -32.66 51.39 -1.67
CA HIS A 524 -32.28 51.64 -0.28
C HIS A 524 -32.06 53.13 -0.01
N ILE A 525 -32.25 53.55 1.24
CA ILE A 525 -32.11 54.95 1.68
C ILE A 525 -30.68 55.24 2.15
N PHE A 526 -30.10 56.34 1.66
CA PHE A 526 -28.78 56.84 2.04
C PHE A 526 -28.83 58.31 2.42
N CYS A 527 -27.79 58.79 3.10
CA CYS A 527 -27.60 60.22 3.30
C CYS A 527 -27.11 60.89 2.02
N GLN A 528 -27.32 62.20 1.90
CA GLN A 528 -26.95 62.95 0.70
C GLN A 528 -25.45 62.89 0.36
N ASN A 529 -24.60 62.74 1.37
CA ASN A 529 -23.14 62.63 1.20
C ASN A 529 -22.71 61.24 0.68
N CYS A 530 -23.51 60.20 0.90
CA CYS A 530 -23.23 58.83 0.42
C CYS A 530 -23.90 58.53 -0.93
N LEU A 531 -24.75 59.44 -1.44
CA LEU A 531 -25.46 59.30 -2.71
C LEU A 531 -25.01 60.36 -3.74
N THR A 532 -23.69 60.43 -3.96
CA THR A 532 -23.03 61.43 -4.82
C THR A 532 -22.93 60.99 -6.28
N HIS A 533 -23.00 59.69 -6.56
CA HIS A 533 -22.80 59.15 -7.90
C HIS A 533 -24.07 59.20 -8.75
N VAL A 534 -23.90 59.49 -10.05
CA VAL A 534 -24.97 59.57 -11.04
C VAL A 534 -24.64 58.66 -12.22
N VAL A 535 -25.58 57.80 -12.59
CA VAL A 535 -25.48 56.95 -13.77
C VAL A 535 -26.62 57.26 -14.73
N ASN A 536 -26.33 57.26 -16.02
CA ASN A 536 -27.35 57.39 -17.06
C ASN A 536 -27.94 56.01 -17.34
N SER A 537 -29.25 55.84 -17.10
CA SER A 537 -29.89 54.54 -17.20
C SER A 537 -31.27 54.61 -17.87
N GLY A 538 -31.71 53.46 -18.40
CA GLY A 538 -32.97 53.29 -19.13
C GLY A 538 -32.93 53.71 -20.61
N PRO A 539 -34.01 53.47 -21.37
CA PRO A 539 -34.06 53.69 -22.83
C PRO A 539 -33.81 55.14 -23.29
N LYS A 540 -33.96 56.10 -22.37
CA LYS A 540 -33.78 57.54 -22.62
C LYS A 540 -32.55 58.15 -21.93
N GLN A 541 -31.63 57.31 -21.43
CA GLN A 541 -30.35 57.73 -20.81
C GLN A 541 -30.50 58.82 -19.75
N ARG A 542 -31.46 58.66 -18.83
CA ARG A 542 -31.76 59.69 -17.83
C ARG A 542 -30.76 59.61 -16.66
N PRO A 543 -30.28 60.74 -16.13
CA PRO A 543 -29.39 60.75 -14.97
C PRO A 543 -30.12 60.28 -13.72
N SER A 544 -29.61 59.22 -13.10
CA SER A 544 -30.16 58.57 -11.92
C SER A 544 -29.11 58.51 -10.82
N ARG A 545 -29.42 59.04 -9.63
CA ARG A 545 -28.51 58.97 -8.48
C ARG A 545 -28.49 57.57 -7.87
N VAL A 546 -27.29 57.05 -7.62
CA VAL A 546 -27.07 55.70 -7.11
C VAL A 546 -26.01 55.69 -6.00
N CYS A 547 -26.03 54.67 -5.14
CA CYS A 547 -24.97 54.47 -4.14
C CYS A 547 -23.68 53.96 -4.79
N GLY A 548 -22.56 54.02 -4.05
CA GLY A 548 -21.24 53.60 -4.55
C GLY A 548 -21.20 52.16 -5.08
N VAL A 549 -21.84 51.22 -4.37
CA VAL A 549 -21.93 49.81 -4.81
C VAL A 549 -22.66 49.69 -6.15
N CYS A 550 -23.80 50.38 -6.29
CA CYS A 550 -24.60 50.36 -7.52
C CYS A 550 -23.90 51.10 -8.67
N HIS A 551 -23.09 52.11 -8.39
CA HIS A 551 -22.28 52.79 -9.39
C HIS A 551 -21.27 51.81 -10.00
N THR A 552 -20.53 51.08 -9.16
CA THR A 552 -19.56 50.07 -9.62
C THR A 552 -20.22 48.94 -10.42
N LEU A 553 -21.43 48.52 -10.05
CA LEU A 553 -22.17 47.48 -10.79
C LEU A 553 -22.71 47.96 -12.14
N LEU A 554 -23.00 49.25 -12.29
CA LEU A 554 -23.64 49.81 -13.49
C LEU A 554 -22.67 50.51 -14.44
N VAL A 555 -21.45 50.83 -13.99
CA VAL A 555 -20.41 51.49 -14.78
C VAL A 555 -19.25 50.50 -14.97
N PRO A 556 -19.10 49.89 -16.16
CA PRO A 556 -18.12 48.83 -16.42
C PRO A 556 -16.66 49.25 -16.16
N ASP A 557 -16.34 50.53 -16.36
CA ASP A 557 -14.98 51.07 -16.29
C ASP A 557 -14.58 51.55 -14.88
N THR A 558 -15.35 51.24 -13.85
CA THR A 558 -15.01 51.62 -12.47
C THR A 558 -14.37 50.50 -11.67
N ALA A 559 -13.38 50.85 -10.86
CA ALA A 559 -12.72 49.90 -9.97
C ALA A 559 -13.75 49.23 -9.04
N PRO A 560 -13.59 47.92 -8.74
CA PRO A 560 -14.46 47.20 -7.81
C PRO A 560 -14.61 47.97 -6.49
N TYR A 561 -15.82 47.97 -5.90
CA TYR A 561 -16.14 48.78 -4.70
C TYR A 561 -15.20 48.47 -3.50
N PHE A 562 -14.53 47.32 -3.51
CA PHE A 562 -13.58 46.86 -2.49
C PHE A 562 -12.10 46.99 -2.90
N SER A 563 -11.78 47.61 -4.03
CA SER A 563 -10.41 47.77 -4.55
C SER A 563 -10.14 49.23 -4.89
N GLN A 564 -9.09 49.81 -4.33
CA GLN A 564 -8.69 51.21 -4.62
C GLN A 564 -7.93 51.37 -5.94
N GLU A 565 -7.65 50.29 -6.67
CA GLU A 565 -6.95 50.30 -7.96
C GLU A 565 -7.64 49.41 -9.00
N PRO A 566 -7.68 49.84 -10.28
CA PRO A 566 -8.24 49.05 -11.38
C PRO A 566 -7.39 47.80 -11.65
N PRO A 567 -7.99 46.67 -12.10
CA PRO A 567 -7.24 45.46 -12.41
C PRO A 567 -6.26 45.72 -13.57
N HIS A 568 -4.99 45.38 -13.37
CA HIS A 568 -3.98 45.43 -14.42
C HIS A 568 -4.37 44.49 -15.56
N THR A 569 -4.34 45.01 -16.79
CA THR A 569 -4.40 44.20 -18.00
C THR A 569 -3.16 43.30 -18.06
N PRO A 570 -3.31 41.99 -18.29
CA PRO A 570 -2.16 41.13 -18.54
C PRO A 570 -1.62 41.43 -19.94
N ASP A 571 -0.35 41.89 -20.00
CA ASP A 571 0.44 41.94 -21.22
C ASP A 571 0.93 40.54 -21.64
#